data_AF-T1BAW9-F1
#
_entry.id   AF-T1BAW9-F1
#
_cell.length_a   1.000
_cell.length_b   1.000
_cell.length_c   1.000
_cell.angle_alpha   90.00
_cell.angle_beta   90.00
_cell.angle_gamma   90.00
#
_symmetry.space_group_name_H-M   'P 1'
#
loop_
_entity.id
_entity.type
_entity.pdbx_description
1 polymer ?
#
loop_
_entity_poly.entity_id
_entity_poly.type
_entity_poly.pdbx_seq_one_letter_code
_entity_poly.pdbx_strand_id
1 'polypeptide(L)'
;MITIYENLASNTLYATTTFSTPTSYIEIGDQSWPGYGGAISEVMNGSISNVQIYNASLSQAEIAALYDEGIGGAPIDLQNLVGWWPLNGNANDYSGNDNNGVPSGVTYTSNWYSGYSAP
;
A
#
# COMPACT_ATOMS: atom_id res chain seq x y z
N MET A 1 -11.26 -11.89 11.21
CA MET A 1 -11.59 -12.36 9.85
C MET A 1 -10.98 -11.38 8.89
N ILE A 2 -10.11 -11.83 8.00
CA ILE A 2 -9.46 -10.98 6.99
C ILE A 2 -10.18 -11.23 5.67
N THR A 3 -10.55 -10.16 4.97
CA THR A 3 -11.16 -10.23 3.65
C THR A 3 -10.22 -9.60 2.65
N ILE A 4 -9.93 -10.31 1.57
CA ILE A 4 -9.13 -9.80 0.45
C ILE A 4 -10.09 -9.49 -0.69
N TYR A 5 -9.94 -8.32 -1.31
CA TYR A 5 -10.67 -7.94 -2.50
C TYR A 5 -9.70 -7.83 -3.67
N GLU A 6 -10.03 -8.47 -4.79
CA GLU A 6 -9.33 -8.36 -6.07
C GLU A 6 -10.36 -7.98 -7.14
N ASN A 7 -10.20 -6.81 -7.77
CA ASN A 7 -11.17 -6.31 -8.77
C ASN A 7 -12.63 -6.38 -8.26
N LEU A 8 -12.85 -5.92 -7.01
CA LEU A 8 -14.13 -5.96 -6.28
C LEU A 8 -14.68 -7.36 -5.94
N ALA A 9 -14.06 -8.43 -6.43
CA ALA A 9 -14.37 -9.79 -5.99
C ALA A 9 -13.70 -10.06 -4.64
N SER A 10 -14.49 -10.45 -3.64
CA SER A 10 -13.97 -10.78 -2.32
C SER A 10 -13.63 -12.26 -2.21
N ASN A 11 -12.48 -12.57 -1.62
CA ASN A 11 -12.20 -13.89 -1.07
C ASN A 11 -12.04 -13.79 0.45
N THR A 12 -12.79 -14.63 1.15
CA THR A 12 -12.75 -14.68 2.61
C THR A 12 -11.71 -15.69 3.05
N LEU A 13 -10.67 -15.21 3.73
CA LEU A 13 -9.70 -16.08 4.39
C LEU A 13 -10.07 -16.25 5.86
N TYR A 14 -10.28 -17.50 6.25
CA TYR A 14 -10.44 -17.90 7.65
C TYR A 14 -9.05 -18.06 8.29
N ALA A 15 -8.29 -16.98 8.33
CA ALA A 15 -7.05 -16.90 9.10
C ALA A 15 -7.36 -16.27 10.47
N THR A 16 -7.04 -16.99 11.54
CA THR A 16 -7.14 -16.53 12.92
C THR A 16 -5.74 -16.26 13.43
N THR A 17 -5.18 -15.11 13.09
CA THR A 17 -3.93 -14.63 13.69
C THR A 17 -4.15 -13.27 14.30
N THR A 18 -3.42 -12.98 15.37
CA THR A 18 -3.32 -11.63 15.92
C THR A 18 -2.27 -10.87 15.12
N PHE A 19 -2.59 -9.66 14.64
CA PHE A 19 -1.56 -8.72 14.22
C PHE A 19 -0.69 -8.40 15.44
N SER A 20 0.57 -8.82 15.44
CA SER A 20 1.52 -8.30 16.41
C SER A 20 1.94 -6.90 15.97
N THR A 21 2.23 -6.04 16.93
CA THR A 21 2.85 -4.75 16.62
C THR A 21 4.19 -5.00 15.94
N PRO A 22 4.39 -4.55 14.69
CA PRO A 22 5.66 -4.75 14.02
C PRO A 22 6.77 -4.05 14.81
N THR A 23 7.92 -4.71 14.92
CA THR A 23 9.14 -4.13 15.54
C THR A 23 10.05 -3.46 14.51
N SER A 24 9.64 -3.48 13.24
CA SER A 24 10.40 -2.98 12.09
C SER A 24 9.52 -2.03 11.26
N TYR A 25 10.14 -1.26 10.39
CA TYR A 25 9.43 -0.45 9.39
C TYR A 25 8.66 -1.35 8.42
N ILE A 26 7.62 -0.80 7.80
CA ILE A 26 6.94 -1.44 6.68
C ILE A 26 7.85 -1.34 5.45
N GLU A 27 8.11 -2.47 4.81
CA GLU A 27 8.79 -2.56 3.52
C GLU A 27 7.71 -2.76 2.44
N ILE A 28 7.83 -2.06 1.30
CA ILE A 28 6.91 -2.18 0.16
C ILE A 28 7.71 -2.72 -1.02
N GLY A 29 7.32 -3.90 -1.52
CA GLY A 29 7.99 -4.55 -2.65
C GLY A 29 9.34 -5.20 -2.32
N ASP A 30 9.69 -5.27 -1.04
CA ASP A 30 10.85 -5.98 -0.50
C ASP A 30 10.42 -6.83 0.70
N GLN A 31 11.11 -7.94 0.90
CA GLN A 31 11.06 -8.69 2.14
C GLN A 31 12.49 -9.05 2.53
N SER A 32 12.98 -8.45 3.61
CA SER A 32 14.27 -8.82 4.21
C SER A 32 14.07 -9.83 5.35
N TRP A 33 14.60 -11.06 5.21
CA TRP A 33 14.60 -12.04 6.31
C TRP A 33 15.98 -12.15 6.98
N PRO A 34 16.16 -11.66 8.21
CA PRO A 34 17.44 -11.72 8.93
C PRO A 34 17.85 -13.12 9.44
N GLY A 35 17.13 -14.19 9.08
CA GLY A 35 17.20 -15.50 9.76
C GLY A 35 18.12 -16.56 9.14
N TYR A 36 18.63 -16.38 7.93
CA TYR A 36 19.51 -17.34 7.26
C TYR A 36 20.79 -16.63 6.82
N GLY A 37 21.95 -17.29 6.93
CA GLY A 37 23.31 -16.75 6.75
C GLY A 37 23.70 -16.25 5.34
N GLY A 38 22.75 -15.64 4.65
CA GLY A 38 22.82 -14.89 3.41
C GLY A 38 21.41 -14.32 3.21
N ALA A 39 21.27 -13.00 3.24
CA ALA A 39 19.97 -12.35 3.06
C ALA A 39 19.41 -12.74 1.68
N ILE A 40 18.38 -13.59 1.66
CA ILE A 40 17.50 -13.67 0.49
C ILE A 40 16.61 -12.44 0.59
N SER A 41 16.82 -11.46 -0.26
CA SER A 41 15.88 -10.36 -0.47
C SER A 41 14.91 -10.84 -1.55
N GLU A 42 13.69 -11.11 -1.14
CA GLU A 42 12.60 -11.44 -2.05
C GLU A 42 12.00 -10.12 -2.55
N VAL A 43 12.65 -9.53 -3.55
CA VAL A 43 12.14 -8.31 -4.19
C VAL A 43 11.00 -8.64 -5.15
N MET A 44 9.97 -7.80 -5.15
CA MET A 44 8.90 -7.89 -6.13
C MET A 44 9.45 -7.54 -7.52
N ASN A 45 9.35 -8.48 -8.46
CA ASN A 45 9.55 -8.19 -9.88
C ASN A 45 8.21 -7.76 -10.52
N GLY A 46 7.90 -6.47 -10.41
CA GLY A 46 6.65 -5.91 -10.93
C GLY A 46 6.50 -4.41 -10.66
N SER A 47 5.28 -3.92 -10.78
CA SER A 47 4.94 -2.51 -10.51
C SER A 47 3.87 -2.42 -9.43
N ILE A 48 4.02 -1.46 -8.52
CA ILE A 48 3.07 -1.11 -7.47
C ILE A 48 2.72 0.37 -7.65
N SER A 49 1.48 0.75 -7.35
CA SER A 49 1.02 2.14 -7.32
C SER A 49 -0.01 2.30 -6.20
N ASN A 50 -0.18 3.53 -5.73
CA ASN A 50 -1.27 3.95 -4.83
C ASN A 50 -1.45 3.09 -3.56
N VAL A 51 -0.38 2.92 -2.79
CA VAL A 51 -0.45 2.20 -1.51
C VAL A 51 -1.10 3.09 -0.48
N GLN A 52 -2.18 2.62 0.13
CA GLN A 52 -2.93 3.31 1.18
C GLN A 52 -3.12 2.37 2.38
N ILE A 53 -2.88 2.87 3.59
CA ILE A 53 -3.05 2.11 4.83
C ILE A 53 -4.02 2.85 5.74
N TYR A 54 -4.99 2.12 6.29
CA TYR A 54 -6.03 2.64 7.16
C TYR A 54 -5.98 1.95 8.53
N ASN A 55 -6.31 2.66 9.59
CA ASN A 55 -6.49 2.11 10.94
C ASN A 55 -7.92 1.60 11.20
N ALA A 56 -8.76 1.61 10.16
CA ALA A 56 -10.13 1.12 10.17
C ALA A 56 -10.37 0.16 9.00
N SER A 57 -11.30 -0.76 9.17
CA SER A 57 -11.77 -1.61 8.07
C SER A 57 -12.66 -0.79 7.15
N LEU A 58 -12.29 -0.69 5.88
CA LEU A 58 -13.15 -0.10 4.86
C LEU A 58 -14.37 -1.01 4.60
N SER A 59 -15.53 -0.38 4.42
CA SER A 59 -16.74 -1.04 3.95
C SER A 59 -16.64 -1.43 2.47
N GLN A 60 -17.51 -2.31 2.02
CA GLN A 60 -17.54 -2.70 0.60
C GLN A 60 -17.84 -1.52 -0.33
N ALA A 61 -18.67 -0.56 0.10
CA ALA A 61 -18.99 0.63 -0.67
C ALA A 61 -17.76 1.56 -0.80
N GLU A 62 -16.99 1.69 0.27
CA GLU A 62 -15.72 2.42 0.29
C GLU A 62 -14.69 1.76 -0.62
N ILE A 63 -14.53 0.44 -0.55
CA ILE A 63 -13.63 -0.30 -1.46
C ILE A 63 -14.04 -0.11 -2.93
N ALA A 64 -15.34 -0.08 -3.22
CA ALA A 64 -15.86 0.19 -4.56
C ALA A 64 -15.54 1.62 -5.03
N ALA A 65 -15.78 2.62 -4.19
CA ALA A 65 -15.43 4.01 -4.50
C ALA A 65 -13.92 4.17 -4.76
N LEU A 66 -13.07 3.55 -3.93
CA LEU A 66 -11.62 3.59 -4.11
C LEU A 66 -11.18 2.89 -5.42
N TYR A 67 -11.83 1.79 -5.79
CA TYR A 67 -11.55 1.11 -7.07
C TYR A 67 -11.90 1.99 -8.27
N ASP A 68 -13.02 2.71 -8.22
CA ASP A 68 -13.49 3.60 -9.29
C ASP A 68 -12.53 4.80 -9.50
N GLU A 69 -11.83 5.25 -8.46
CA GLU A 69 -10.78 6.27 -8.56
C GLU A 69 -9.52 5.77 -9.32
N GLY A 70 -9.32 4.46 -9.39
CA GLY A 70 -8.28 3.82 -10.20
C GLY A 70 -6.86 3.88 -9.60
N ILE A 71 -5.86 3.62 -10.45
CA ILE A 71 -4.45 3.35 -10.07
C ILE A 71 -3.72 4.54 -9.41
N GLY A 72 -4.29 5.75 -9.46
CA GLY A 72 -3.79 6.97 -8.81
C GLY A 72 -4.83 7.65 -7.93
N GLY A 73 -5.89 6.91 -7.57
CA GLY A 73 -7.04 7.44 -6.84
C GLY A 73 -6.71 8.00 -5.47
N ALA A 74 -7.34 9.11 -5.11
CA ALA A 74 -7.17 9.70 -3.79
C ALA A 74 -7.78 8.81 -2.68
N PRO A 75 -7.27 8.86 -1.44
CA PRO A 75 -7.89 8.16 -0.32
C PRO A 75 -9.30 8.67 -0.06
N ILE A 76 -10.21 7.75 0.22
CA ILE A 76 -11.64 8.04 0.46
C ILE A 76 -11.98 8.28 1.93
N ASP A 77 -11.16 7.75 2.85
CA ASP A 77 -11.32 7.94 4.30
C ASP A 77 -10.07 8.60 4.88
N LEU A 78 -10.07 9.93 4.91
CA LEU A 78 -8.97 10.72 5.45
C LEU A 78 -8.88 10.67 6.99
N GLN A 79 -9.95 10.28 7.69
CA GLN A 79 -9.95 10.28 9.16
C GLN A 79 -9.17 9.09 9.71
N ASN A 80 -9.25 7.95 9.03
CA ASN A 80 -8.58 6.72 9.42
C ASN A 80 -7.32 6.43 8.60
N LEU A 81 -6.91 7.35 7.72
CA LEU A 81 -5.73 7.21 6.89
C LEU A 81 -4.45 7.30 7.74
N VAL A 82 -3.64 6.24 7.69
CA VAL A 82 -2.35 6.14 8.40
C VAL A 82 -1.21 6.55 7.48
N GLY A 83 -1.25 6.15 6.22
CA GLY A 83 -0.21 6.47 5.24
C GLY A 83 -0.74 6.33 3.81
N TRP A 84 -0.26 7.20 2.93
CA TRP A 84 -0.58 7.17 1.51
C TRP A 84 0.65 7.46 0.67
N TRP A 85 1.08 6.47 -0.09
CA TRP A 85 2.19 6.58 -1.04
C TRP A 85 1.63 6.38 -2.45
N PRO A 86 1.41 7.46 -3.22
CA PRO A 86 0.98 7.33 -4.60
C PRO A 86 2.03 6.63 -5.48
N LEU A 87 3.31 6.69 -5.09
CA LEU A 87 4.47 6.12 -5.79
C LEU A 87 4.66 6.69 -7.21
N ASN A 88 4.24 7.94 -7.43
CA ASN A 88 4.37 8.64 -8.70
C ASN A 88 5.61 9.55 -8.71
N GLY A 89 6.78 8.93 -8.87
CA GLY A 89 8.06 9.66 -8.98
C GLY A 89 8.77 9.92 -7.65
N ASN A 90 8.18 9.57 -6.51
CA ASN A 90 8.81 9.62 -5.19
C ASN A 90 8.17 8.61 -4.23
N ALA A 91 8.73 8.49 -3.02
CA ALA A 91 8.22 7.66 -1.94
C ALA A 91 7.69 8.49 -0.76
N ASN A 92 7.24 9.73 -0.99
CA ASN A 92 6.71 10.58 0.06
C ASN A 92 5.33 10.09 0.51
N ASP A 93 5.02 10.32 1.77
CA ASP A 93 3.69 10.11 2.34
C ASP A 93 2.84 11.37 2.15
N TYR A 94 1.71 11.21 1.47
CA TYR A 94 0.74 12.27 1.17
C TYR A 94 -0.46 12.25 2.11
N SER A 95 -0.46 11.40 3.15
CA SER A 95 -1.53 11.37 4.16
C SER A 95 -1.47 12.55 5.14
N GLY A 96 -0.32 13.24 5.22
CA GLY A 96 -0.06 14.28 6.21
C GLY A 96 0.51 13.75 7.55
N ASN A 97 0.84 12.46 7.63
CA ASN A 97 1.40 11.84 8.84
C ASN A 97 2.93 11.68 8.79
N ASP A 98 3.60 12.26 7.79
CA ASP A 98 5.06 12.28 7.62
C ASP A 98 5.74 10.90 7.60
N ASN A 99 5.02 9.83 7.23
CA ASN A 99 5.59 8.48 7.10
C ASN A 99 6.34 8.30 5.77
N ASN A 100 7.23 9.23 5.44
CA ASN A 100 7.97 9.22 4.17
C ASN A 100 8.83 7.96 4.04
N GLY A 101 8.72 7.29 2.89
CA GLY A 101 9.54 6.12 2.57
C GLY A 101 10.94 6.50 2.09
N VAL A 102 11.85 5.54 2.16
CA VAL A 102 13.21 5.66 1.60
C VAL A 102 13.30 4.74 0.37
N PRO A 103 13.30 5.27 -0.86
CA PRO A 103 13.34 4.44 -2.06
C PRO A 103 14.70 3.75 -2.20
N SER A 104 14.69 2.45 -2.46
CA SER A 104 15.89 1.64 -2.70
C SER A 104 15.65 0.69 -3.85
N GLY A 105 16.51 0.70 -4.87
CA GLY A 105 16.41 -0.22 -6.01
C GLY A 105 15.16 -0.08 -6.88
N VAL A 106 14.42 1.03 -6.78
CA VAL A 106 13.18 1.26 -7.53
C VAL A 106 13.41 2.14 -8.76
N THR A 107 12.60 1.92 -9.80
CA THR A 107 12.48 2.81 -10.96
C THR A 107 11.04 3.29 -11.07
N TYR A 108 10.83 4.61 -11.07
CA TYR A 108 9.51 5.18 -11.28
C TYR A 108 9.18 5.24 -12.78
N THR A 109 8.04 4.67 -13.17
CA THR A 109 7.51 4.78 -14.53
C THR A 109 6.19 5.53 -14.46
N SER A 110 6.18 6.80 -14.88
CA SER A 110 4.98 7.64 -14.83
C SER A 110 4.08 7.31 -16.02
N ASN A 111 3.09 6.44 -15.81
CA ASN A 111 2.14 6.03 -16.84
C ASN A 111 0.68 6.38 -16.48
N TRP A 112 0.47 7.22 -15.46
CA TRP A 112 -0.88 7.59 -15.04
C TRP A 112 -1.62 8.25 -16.22
N TYR A 113 -2.69 7.60 -16.69
CA TYR A 113 -3.53 8.14 -17.77
C TYR A 113 -4.29 9.40 -17.32
N SER A 114 -4.56 9.53 -16.02
CA SER A 114 -5.05 10.75 -15.40
C SER A 114 -3.90 11.44 -14.67
N GLY A 115 -3.56 12.66 -15.09
CA GLY A 115 -2.59 13.50 -14.41
C GLY A 115 -3.11 13.93 -13.04
N TYR A 116 -2.95 13.09 -12.02
CA TYR A 116 -3.14 13.53 -10.64
C TYR A 116 -1.94 14.41 -10.26
N SER A 117 -2.19 15.71 -10.23
CA SER A 117 -1.37 16.68 -9.50
C SER A 117 -1.73 16.58 -8.03
N ALA A 118 -0.75 16.29 -7.17
CA ALA A 118 -0.92 16.42 -5.73
C ALA A 118 -1.44 17.83 -5.36
N PRO A 119 -2.25 17.97 -4.30
CA PRO A 119 -2.63 19.28 -3.76
C PRO A 119 -1.42 20.10 -3.30
#